data_AF-A0A3N5YSX3-F1
#
_entry.id   AF-A0A3N5YSX3-F1
#
_cell.length_a   1.000
_cell.length_b   1.000
_cell.length_c   1.000
_cell.angle_alpha   90.00
_cell.angle_beta   90.00
_cell.angle_gamma   90.00
#
_symmetry.space_group_name_H-M   'P 1'
#
loop_
_entity.id
_entity.type
_entity.pdbx_description
1 polymer ?
#
loop_
_entity_poly.entity_id
_entity_poly.type
_entity_poly.pdbx_seq_one_letter_code
_entity_poly.pdbx_strand_id
1 'polypeptide(L)'
;MNKPHKHAEFIKAWADGAEIEFRHEECHAWKKADSPSWNLYTQYRVKPKTVVKYHGIMQGTDGYEDMNHNTGYHAELSHVRYPDNKWKVIAIVKTTFVDNVPVAVEIVK
;
A
#
# COMPACT_ATOMS: atom_id res chain seq x y z
N MET A 1 8.86 -25.02 25.49
CA MET A 1 9.07 -24.61 24.08
C MET A 1 9.12 -23.09 24.03
N ASN A 2 10.24 -22.50 23.61
CA ASN A 2 10.35 -21.05 23.43
C ASN A 2 9.70 -20.67 22.10
N LYS A 3 8.43 -20.25 22.14
CA LYS A 3 7.81 -19.65 20.96
C LYS A 3 8.49 -18.30 20.72
N PRO A 4 9.06 -18.04 19.53
CA PRO A 4 9.64 -16.73 19.23
C PRO A 4 8.58 -15.63 19.42
N HIS A 5 9.02 -14.50 19.94
CA HIS A 5 8.15 -13.32 20.11
C HIS A 5 7.56 -12.92 18.74
N LYS A 6 6.34 -12.38 18.71
CA LYS A 6 5.65 -11.98 17.46
C LYS A 6 6.46 -11.01 16.58
N HIS A 7 7.43 -10.31 17.17
CA HIS A 7 8.30 -9.36 16.47
C HIS A 7 9.71 -9.88 16.20
N ALA A 8 10.03 -11.13 16.54
CA ALA A 8 11.39 -11.67 16.45
C ALA A 8 11.99 -11.52 15.05
N GLU A 9 11.20 -11.77 14.00
CA GLU A 9 11.64 -11.61 12.61
C GLU A 9 11.91 -10.15 12.24
N PHE A 10 11.08 -9.21 12.70
CA PHE A 10 11.26 -7.78 12.44
C PHE A 10 12.44 -7.18 13.22
N ILE A 11 12.65 -7.62 14.47
CA ILE A 11 13.81 -7.22 15.28
C ILE A 11 15.10 -7.65 14.59
N LYS A 12 15.14 -8.90 14.09
CA LYS A 12 16.30 -9.41 13.36
C LYS A 12 16.53 -8.61 12.07
N ALA A 13 15.50 -8.40 11.26
CA ALA A 13 15.62 -7.63 10.02
C ALA A 13 16.11 -6.19 10.28
N TRP A 14 15.62 -5.53 11.33
CA TRP A 14 16.07 -4.20 11.72
C TRP A 14 17.54 -4.19 12.19
N ALA A 15 17.95 -5.19 12.99
CA ALA A 15 19.34 -5.34 13.41
C ALA A 15 20.30 -5.62 12.23
N ASP A 16 19.80 -6.31 11.20
CA ASP A 16 20.50 -6.54 9.93
C ASP A 16 20.49 -5.30 9.00
N GLY A 17 19.88 -4.18 9.42
CA GLY A 17 19.87 -2.90 8.70
C GLY A 17 18.68 -2.68 7.76
N ALA A 18 17.65 -3.53 7.81
CA ALA A 18 16.45 -3.33 7.00
C ALA A 18 15.62 -2.13 7.49
N GLU A 19 15.07 -1.36 6.54
CA GLU A 19 14.06 -0.35 6.86
C GLU A 19 12.75 -1.03 7.29
N ILE A 20 12.26 -0.67 8.47
CA ILE A 20 10.99 -1.16 9.01
C ILE A 20 9.96 -0.04 9.06
N GLU A 21 8.70 -0.44 8.94
CA GLU A 21 7.55 0.44 9.13
C GLU A 21 6.69 -0.10 10.25
N PHE A 22 6.05 0.82 10.97
CA PHE A 22 5.08 0.52 12.01
C PHE A 22 3.73 1.12 11.67
N ARG A 23 2.68 0.52 12.19
CA ARG A 23 1.31 1.00 12.07
C ARG A 23 0.61 0.83 13.41
N HIS A 24 0.05 1.92 13.92
CA HIS A 24 -0.88 1.86 15.05
C HIS A 24 -2.25 1.40 14.57
N GLU A 25 -2.98 0.70 15.42
CA GLU A 25 -4.34 0.24 15.11
C GLU A 25 -5.27 1.41 14.72
N GLU A 26 -5.13 2.55 15.41
CA GLU A 26 -5.92 3.77 15.15
C GLU A 26 -5.45 4.55 13.92
N CYS A 27 -4.20 4.39 13.50
CA CYS A 27 -3.65 5.05 12.32
C CYS A 27 -3.60 4.06 11.16
N HIS A 28 -4.47 4.21 10.16
CA HIS A 28 -4.49 3.31 9.00
C HIS A 28 -3.27 3.43 8.06
N ALA A 29 -2.25 4.21 8.42
CA ALA A 29 -1.05 4.47 7.62
C ALA A 29 0.21 3.84 8.22
N TRP A 30 1.03 3.23 7.35
CA TRP A 30 2.37 2.77 7.68
C TRP A 30 3.33 3.95 7.77
N LYS A 31 4.15 4.00 8.83
CA LYS A 31 5.16 5.04 9.07
C LYS A 31 6.52 4.39 9.30
N LYS A 32 7.60 5.06 8.91
CA LYS A 32 8.96 4.59 9.16
C LYS A 32 9.23 4.46 10.66
N ALA A 33 9.82 3.36 11.11
CA ALA A 33 10.23 3.14 12.50
C ALA A 33 11.75 3.26 12.63
N ASP A 34 12.24 4.49 12.90
CA ASP A 34 13.68 4.73 13.14
C ASP A 34 14.12 4.22 14.54
N SER A 35 13.21 4.16 15.50
CA SER A 35 13.46 3.65 16.86
C SER A 35 12.25 2.84 17.35
N PRO A 36 12.09 1.59 16.89
CA PRO A 36 10.93 0.77 17.20
C PRO A 36 10.87 0.41 18.70
N SER A 37 9.73 0.68 19.33
CA SER A 37 9.45 0.28 20.72
C SER A 37 9.02 -1.19 20.87
N TRP A 38 8.80 -1.89 19.76
CA TRP A 38 8.34 -3.28 19.69
C TRP A 38 7.07 -3.57 20.50
N ASN A 39 6.19 -2.57 20.61
CA ASN A 39 4.94 -2.67 21.35
C ASN A 39 4.00 -3.73 20.74
N LEU A 40 3.44 -4.60 21.58
CA LEU A 40 2.53 -5.68 21.20
C LEU A 40 1.29 -5.20 20.42
N TYR A 41 0.82 -3.98 20.66
CA TYR A 41 -0.33 -3.38 19.97
C TYR A 41 0.03 -2.70 18.64
N THR A 42 1.32 -2.61 18.32
CA THR A 42 1.78 -2.02 17.07
C THR A 42 2.05 -3.13 16.06
N GLN A 43 1.61 -2.92 14.82
CA GLN A 43 1.94 -3.78 13.71
C GLN A 43 3.26 -3.31 13.11
N TYR A 44 4.14 -4.25 12.76
CA TYR A 44 5.41 -3.98 12.11
C TYR A 44 5.48 -4.73 10.78
N ARG A 45 6.19 -4.15 9.82
CA ARG A 45 6.59 -4.82 8.59
C ARG A 45 7.97 -4.34 8.16
N VAL A 46 8.67 -5.15 7.38
CA VAL A 46 9.81 -4.67 6.59
C VAL A 46 9.24 -3.83 5.44
N LYS A 47 9.81 -2.65 5.21
CA LYS A 47 9.39 -1.77 4.13
C LYS A 47 9.50 -2.53 2.79
N PRO A 48 8.40 -2.68 2.04
CA PRO A 48 8.45 -3.40 0.77
C PRO A 48 9.30 -2.60 -0.23
N LYS A 49 10.33 -3.24 -0.79
CA LYS A 49 11.16 -2.65 -1.86
C LYS A 49 10.36 -2.44 -3.14
N THR A 50 9.43 -3.35 -3.42
CA THR A 50 8.56 -3.34 -4.60
C THR A 50 7.11 -3.17 -4.17
N VAL A 51 6.42 -2.20 -4.76
CA VAL A 51 5.04 -1.84 -4.43
C VAL A 51 4.23 -1.78 -5.71
N VAL A 52 3.05 -2.38 -5.74
CA VAL A 52 2.11 -2.24 -6.87
C VAL A 52 0.93 -1.41 -6.41
N LYS A 53 0.59 -0.37 -7.15
CA LYS A 53 -0.61 0.46 -6.93
C LYS A 53 -1.55 0.34 -8.12
N TYR A 54 -2.85 0.45 -7.86
CA TYR A 54 -3.88 0.47 -8.88
C TYR A 54 -4.66 1.78 -8.77
N HIS A 55 -4.92 2.45 -9.89
CA HIS A 55 -5.88 3.55 -9.97
C HIS A 55 -6.76 3.41 -11.22
N GLY A 56 -8.00 3.90 -11.14
CA GLY A 56 -8.96 3.81 -12.23
C GLY A 56 -9.01 5.11 -13.01
N ILE A 57 -8.93 5.02 -14.35
CA ILE A 57 -9.23 6.15 -15.24
C ILE A 57 -10.74 6.16 -15.48
N MET A 58 -11.34 7.32 -15.30
CA MET A 58 -12.78 7.47 -15.38
C MET A 58 -13.20 8.44 -16.46
N GLN A 59 -14.31 8.10 -17.10
CA GLN A 59 -14.99 8.96 -18.06
C GLN A 59 -16.34 9.38 -17.50
N GLY A 60 -16.51 10.69 -17.35
CA GLY A 60 -17.76 11.35 -17.01
C GLY A 60 -18.47 11.88 -18.26
N THR A 61 -19.65 12.45 -18.08
CA THR A 61 -20.42 13.09 -19.16
C THR A 61 -19.83 14.43 -19.61
N ASP A 62 -18.90 14.99 -18.84
CA ASP A 62 -18.26 16.29 -19.01
C ASP A 62 -16.75 16.21 -19.31
N GLY A 63 -16.14 15.01 -19.32
CA GLY A 63 -14.72 14.82 -19.65
C GLY A 63 -14.07 13.57 -19.03
N TYR A 64 -12.73 13.61 -18.93
CA TYR A 64 -11.91 12.60 -18.26
C TYR A 64 -11.28 13.18 -17.00
N GLU A 65 -11.36 12.48 -15.86
CA GLU A 65 -10.64 12.83 -14.63
C GLU A 65 -9.87 11.62 -14.08
N ASP A 66 -8.63 11.84 -13.67
CA ASP A 66 -7.81 10.83 -12.99
C ASP A 66 -8.12 10.87 -11.49
N MET A 67 -9.03 10.00 -11.05
CA MET A 67 -9.39 9.88 -9.64
C MET A 67 -8.40 8.94 -8.94
N ASN A 68 -7.38 9.56 -8.35
CA ASN A 68 -6.34 8.91 -7.59
C ASN A 68 -6.87 8.45 -6.22
N HIS A 69 -7.72 7.42 -6.20
CA HIS A 69 -7.95 6.67 -4.97
C HIS A 69 -6.63 5.98 -4.64
N ASN A 70 -5.88 6.62 -3.75
CA ASN A 70 -4.63 6.13 -3.19
C ASN A 70 -4.94 4.89 -2.34
N THR A 71 -5.29 3.82 -3.03
CA THR A 71 -5.66 2.56 -2.44
C THR A 71 -4.36 1.92 -1.98
N GLY A 72 -4.10 2.07 -0.68
CA GLY A 72 -2.83 1.72 -0.09
C GLY A 72 -2.42 0.29 -0.42
N TYR A 73 -1.22 0.12 -0.98
CA TYR A 73 -0.39 -1.09 -1.15
C TYR A 73 -1.03 -2.40 -1.67
N HIS A 74 -2.35 -2.59 -1.66
CA HIS A 74 -3.10 -3.80 -1.97
C HIS A 74 -4.61 -3.51 -2.17
N ALA A 75 -5.06 -2.49 -2.91
CA ALA A 75 -6.44 -2.60 -3.40
C ALA A 75 -6.48 -3.63 -4.52
N GLU A 76 -7.16 -4.73 -4.22
CA GLU A 76 -7.77 -5.55 -5.22
C GLU A 76 -8.69 -4.70 -6.11
N LEU A 77 -8.76 -5.06 -7.39
CA LEU A 77 -9.58 -4.45 -8.45
C LEU A 77 -11.03 -4.14 -8.02
N SER A 78 -11.53 -4.86 -7.01
CA SER A 78 -12.89 -4.84 -6.48
C SER A 78 -13.29 -3.61 -5.66
N HIS A 79 -12.35 -2.74 -5.27
CA HIS A 79 -12.63 -1.60 -4.37
C HIS A 79 -12.95 -0.28 -5.07
N VAL A 80 -12.92 -0.23 -6.40
CA VAL A 80 -13.39 0.93 -7.17
C VAL A 80 -14.92 0.87 -7.27
N ARG A 81 -15.63 1.22 -6.19
CA ARG A 81 -17.10 1.36 -6.17
C ARG A 81 -17.50 2.83 -6.14
N TYR A 82 -18.49 3.20 -6.96
CA TYR A 82 -19.06 4.56 -6.99
C TYR A 82 -20.55 4.58 -6.67
N PRO A 83 -21.03 5.64 -6.00
CA PRO A 83 -22.43 5.79 -5.60
C PRO A 83 -23.38 6.27 -6.71
N ASP A 84 -22.87 6.74 -7.86
CA ASP A 84 -23.72 7.23 -8.97
C ASP A 84 -23.32 6.68 -10.36
N ASN A 85 -24.33 6.42 -11.18
CA ASN A 85 -24.19 5.86 -12.54
C ASN A 85 -23.60 6.82 -13.59
N LYS A 86 -23.01 7.96 -13.16
CA LYS A 86 -22.54 9.03 -14.06
C LYS A 86 -21.11 8.83 -14.54
N TRP A 87 -20.31 8.11 -13.78
CA TRP A 87 -18.90 7.85 -14.08
C TRP A 87 -18.70 6.40 -14.45
N LYS A 88 -17.98 6.15 -15.55
CA LYS A 88 -17.60 4.81 -15.99
C LYS A 88 -16.09 4.65 -15.85
N VAL A 89 -15.67 3.59 -15.17
CA VAL A 89 -14.28 3.15 -15.22
C VAL A 89 -14.01 2.63 -16.63
N ILE A 90 -13.07 3.26 -17.32
CA ILE A 90 -12.71 2.90 -18.71
C ILE A 90 -11.38 2.16 -18.80
N ALA A 91 -10.53 2.29 -17.79
CA ALA A 91 -9.25 1.61 -17.70
C ALA A 91 -8.81 1.53 -16.24
N ILE A 92 -8.06 0.48 -15.90
CA ILE A 92 -7.38 0.36 -14.62
C ILE A 92 -5.89 0.42 -14.91
N VAL A 93 -5.19 1.33 -14.27
CA VAL A 93 -3.74 1.49 -14.39
C VAL A 93 -3.10 0.81 -13.20
N LYS A 94 -2.24 -0.16 -13.48
CA LYS A 94 -1.36 -0.81 -12.53
C LYS A 94 0.03 -0.20 -12.65
N THR A 95 0.52 0.38 -11.56
CA THR A 95 1.85 0.97 -11.48
C THR A 95 2.70 0.22 -10.47
N THR A 96 3.82 -0.32 -10.93
CA THR A 96 4.83 -0.95 -10.08
C THR A 96 5.89 0.09 -9.72
N PHE A 97 6.19 0.21 -8.44
CA PHE A 97 7.21 1.07 -7.88
C PHE A 97 8.32 0.23 -7.27
N VAL A 98 9.56 0.65 -7.44
CA VAL A 98 10.72 0.16 -6.68
C VAL A 98 11.30 1.36 -5.94
N ASP A 99 11.40 1.27 -4.61
CA ASP A 99 11.87 2.38 -3.76
C ASP A 99 11.12 3.71 -4.00
N ASN A 100 9.80 3.65 -4.18
CA ASN A 100 8.90 4.75 -4.54
C ASN A 100 9.11 5.36 -5.94
N VAL A 101 9.97 4.78 -6.78
CA VAL A 101 10.14 5.19 -8.18
C VAL A 101 9.28 4.29 -9.07
N PRO A 102 8.38 4.83 -9.93
CA PRO A 102 7.60 4.02 -10.86
C PRO A 102 8.53 3.38 -11.90
N VAL A 103 8.52 2.05 -11.98
CA VAL A 103 9.36 1.28 -12.91
C VAL A 103 8.56 0.57 -14.01
N ALA A 104 7.26 0.35 -13.81
CA ALA A 104 6.38 -0.21 -14.82
C ALA A 104 4.96 0.34 -14.66
N VAL A 105 4.33 0.67 -15.79
CA VAL A 105 2.94 1.13 -15.86
C VAL A 105 2.23 0.29 -16.91
N GLU A 106 1.13 -0.36 -16.52
CA GLU A 106 0.35 -1.26 -17.36
C GLU A 106 -1.12 -0.91 -17.26
N ILE A 107 -1.85 -0.96 -18.39
CA ILE A 107 -3.31 -0.88 -18.39
C ILE A 107 -3.85 -2.30 -18.27
N VAL A 108 -4.56 -2.58 -17.18
CA VAL A 108 -5.23 -3.84 -16.91
C VAL A 108 -6.66 -3.74 -17.44
N LYS A 109 -7.02 -4.65 -18.35
CA LYS A 109 -8.37 -4.78 -18.93
C LYS A 109 -9.28 -5.61 -18.04
#